data_AF-A0A368TP33-F1
#
_entry.id   AF-A0A368TP33-F1
#
_cell.length_a   1.000
_cell.length_b   1.000
_cell.length_c   1.000
_cell.angle_alpha   90.00
_cell.angle_beta   90.00
_cell.angle_gamma   90.00
#
_symmetry.space_group_name_H-M   'P 1'
#
loop_
_entity.id
_entity.type
_entity.pdbx_description
1 polymer ?
#
loop_
_entity_poly.entity_id
_entity_poly.type
_entity_poly.pdbx_seq_one_letter_code
_entity_poly.pdbx_strand_id
1 'polypeptide(L)' 'MTRKLTVSTKWLEMAAIKLEIDAQDSLHTWIVLGQTHRYCEDLGKAAMLRKAAGIKSIAERREFLRINGVTA' A
#
# COMPACT_ATOMS: atom_id res chain seq x y z
N MET A 1 25.49 9.73 0.52
CA MET A 1 24.29 10.27 -0.17
C MET A 1 23.23 9.18 -0.25
N THR A 2 22.27 9.16 0.67
CA THR A 2 21.11 8.27 0.59
C THR A 2 20.28 8.69 -0.61
N ARG A 3 20.27 7.86 -1.67
CA ARG A 3 19.36 8.04 -2.81
C ARG A 3 17.94 7.99 -2.26
N LYS A 4 17.34 9.16 -2.08
CA LYS A 4 15.93 9.30 -1.73
C LYS A 4 15.14 8.73 -2.90
N LEU A 5 14.72 7.47 -2.81
CA LEU A 5 13.88 6.82 -3.83
C LEU A 5 12.56 7.58 -3.88
N THR A 6 12.42 8.43 -4.88
CA THR A 6 11.15 9.08 -5.18
C THR A 6 10.23 8.00 -5.72
N VAL A 7 9.37 7.45 -4.87
CA VAL A 7 8.35 6.50 -5.32
C VAL A 7 7.41 7.20 -6.29
N SER A 8 7.36 6.70 -7.52
CA SER A 8 6.46 7.25 -8.54
C SER A 8 5.01 6.93 -8.21
N THR A 9 4.09 7.78 -8.65
CA THR A 9 2.63 7.53 -8.51
C THR A 9 2.25 6.20 -9.14
N LYS A 10 2.77 5.92 -10.34
CA LYS A 10 2.58 4.65 -11.04
C LYS A 10 3.02 3.45 -10.22
N TRP A 11 4.16 3.54 -9.51
CA TRP A 11 4.61 2.45 -8.65
C TRP A 11 3.63 2.24 -7.49
N LEU A 12 3.15 3.31 -6.86
CA LEU A 12 2.17 3.23 -5.76
C LEU A 12 0.85 2.61 -6.21
N GLU A 13 0.37 2.98 -7.39
CA GLU A 13 -0.84 2.41 -7.99
C GLU A 13 -0.66 0.93 -8.29
N MET A 14 0.46 0.54 -8.91
CA MET A 14 0.76 -0.87 -9.18
C MET A 14 0.91 -1.68 -7.89
N ALA A 15 1.55 -1.12 -6.86
CA ALA A 15 1.70 -1.77 -5.56
C ALA A 15 0.35 -1.95 -4.86
N ALA A 16 -0.55 -0.97 -4.95
CA ALA A 16 -1.91 -1.08 -4.43
C ALA A 16 -2.71 -2.16 -5.16
N ILE A 17 -2.68 -2.19 -6.49
CA ILE A 17 -3.37 -3.21 -7.31
C ILE A 17 -2.86 -4.60 -6.95
N LYS A 18 -1.52 -4.76 -6.84
CA LYS A 18 -0.93 -6.04 -6.48
C LYS A 18 -1.41 -6.51 -5.10
N LEU A 19 -1.42 -5.64 -4.10
CA LEU A 19 -1.93 -5.98 -2.76
C LEU A 19 -3.41 -6.37 -2.78
N GLU A 20 -4.24 -5.70 -3.58
CA GLU A 20 -5.65 -6.04 -3.73
C GLU A 20 -5.84 -7.43 -4.34
N ILE A 21 -5.07 -7.77 -5.38
CA ILE A 21 -5.07 -9.09 -6.01
C ILE A 21 -4.59 -10.16 -5.02
N ASP A 22 -3.43 -9.95 -4.39
CA ASP A 22 -2.85 -10.90 -3.43
C ASP A 22 -3.80 -11.17 -2.24
N ALA A 23 -4.49 -10.12 -1.76
CA ALA A 23 -5.49 -10.22 -0.70
C ALA A 23 -6.72 -11.02 -1.17
N GLN A 24 -7.19 -10.79 -2.39
CA GLN A 24 -8.31 -11.51 -2.97
C GLN A 24 -8.00 -13.00 -3.17
N ASP A 25 -6.81 -13.32 -3.69
CA ASP A 25 -6.35 -14.69 -3.90
C ASP A 25 -6.20 -15.44 -2.56
N SER A 26 -5.78 -14.73 -1.51
CA SER A 26 -5.62 -15.28 -0.15
C SER A 26 -6.92 -15.32 0.66
N LEU A 27 -8.00 -14.69 0.19
CA LEU A 27 -9.23 -14.50 0.96
C LEU A 27 -9.83 -15.83 1.44
N HIS A 28 -9.90 -16.82 0.55
CA HIS A 28 -10.45 -18.13 0.91
C HIS A 28 -9.64 -18.79 2.02
N THR A 29 -8.31 -18.76 1.93
CA THR A 29 -7.40 -19.27 2.96
C THR A 29 -7.59 -18.54 4.28
N TRP A 30 -7.73 -17.21 4.26
CA TRP A 30 -8.00 -16.43 5.47
C TRP A 30 -9.37 -16.71 6.08
N ILE A 31 -10.38 -17.01 5.28
CA ILE A 31 -11.69 -17.45 5.78
C ILE A 31 -11.55 -18.80 6.49
N VAL A 32 -10.90 -19.78 5.87
CA VAL A 32 -10.71 -21.13 6.43
C VAL A 32 -9.93 -21.09 7.74
N LEU A 33 -8.92 -20.23 7.84
CA LEU A 33 -8.10 -20.07 9.04
C LEU A 33 -8.72 -19.14 10.10
N GLY A 34 -9.89 -18.55 9.84
CA GLY A 34 -10.50 -17.55 10.74
C GLY A 34 -9.70 -16.23 10.84
N GLN A 35 -8.84 -15.95 9.86
CA GLN A 35 -7.95 -14.80 9.81
C GLN A 35 -8.46 -13.68 8.87
N THR A 36 -9.77 -13.52 8.75
CA THR A 36 -10.38 -12.53 7.83
C THR A 36 -9.95 -11.08 8.10
N HIS A 37 -9.49 -10.75 9.31
CA HIS A 37 -8.89 -9.45 9.62
C HIS A 37 -7.68 -9.12 8.73
N ARG A 38 -6.90 -10.11 8.30
CA ARG A 38 -5.73 -9.92 7.43
C ARG A 38 -6.12 -9.38 6.06
N TYR A 39 -7.27 -9.82 5.54
CA TYR A 39 -7.83 -9.28 4.30
C TYR A 39 -8.13 -7.77 4.44
N CYS A 40 -8.75 -7.38 5.56
CA CYS A 40 -9.02 -5.97 5.84
C CYS A 40 -7.73 -5.14 5.99
N GLU A 41 -6.70 -5.70 6.64
CA GLU A 41 -5.40 -5.04 6.78
C GLU A 41 -4.72 -4.80 5.43
N ASP A 42 -4.73 -5.80 4.55
CA ASP A 42 -4.09 -5.69 3.23
C ASP A 42 -4.84 -4.72 2.32
N LEU A 43 -6.18 -4.70 2.36
CA LEU A 43 -6.98 -3.67 1.71
C LEU A 43 -6.72 -2.27 2.29
N GLY A 44 -6.53 -2.15 3.61
CA GLY A 44 -6.16 -0.91 4.27
C GLY A 44 -4.82 -0.35 3.77
N LYS A 45 -3.82 -1.23 3.59
CA LYS A 45 -2.52 -0.86 3.00
C LYS A 45 -2.66 -0.42 1.55
N ALA A 46 -3.45 -1.14 0.73
CA ALA A 46 -3.71 -0.75 -0.65
C ALA A 46 -4.40 0.63 -0.75
N ALA A 47 -5.40 0.89 0.09
CA ALA A 47 -6.08 2.18 0.16
C ALA A 47 -5.12 3.32 0.56
N MET A 48 -4.22 3.09 1.51
CA MET A 48 -3.18 4.05 1.88
C MET A 48 -2.25 4.36 0.70
N LEU A 49 -1.81 3.36 -0.07
CA LEU A 49 -0.97 3.57 -1.26
C LEU A 49 -1.70 4.35 -2.35
N ARG A 50 -3.00 4.08 -2.59
CA ARG A 50 -3.82 4.88 -3.52
C ARG A 50 -3.95 6.33 -3.07
N LYS A 51 -4.14 6.56 -1.77
CA LYS A 51 -4.16 7.91 -1.20
C LYS A 51 -2.82 8.61 -1.41
N ALA A 52 -1.70 7.91 -1.20
CA ALA A 52 -0.36 8.44 -1.47
C ALA A 52 -0.15 8.78 -2.96
N ALA A 53 -0.65 7.96 -3.88
CA ALA A 53 -0.57 8.21 -5.33
C ALA A 53 -1.31 9.50 -5.74
N GLY A 54 -2.44 9.81 -5.08
CA GLY A 54 -3.23 11.02 -5.31
C GLY A 54 -2.59 12.32 -4.81
N ILE A 55 -1.58 12.26 -3.95
CA ILE A 55 -0.88 13.45 -3.44
C ILE A 55 0.01 14.01 -4.54
N LYS A 56 -0.22 15.27 -4.96
CA LYS A 56 0.52 15.90 -6.06
C LYS A 56 1.95 16.29 -5.67
N SER A 57 2.15 16.80 -4.46
CA SER A 57 3.47 17.20 -3.97
C SER A 57 4.32 15.98 -3.60
N ILE A 58 5.52 15.90 -4.16
CA ILE A 58 6.48 14.83 -3.84
C ILE A 58 6.87 14.88 -2.35
N ALA A 59 7.01 16.07 -1.78
CA ALA A 59 7.38 16.23 -0.37
C ALA A 59 6.26 15.72 0.55
N GLU A 60 5.02 16.12 0.29
CA GLU A 60 3.85 15.68 1.07
C GLU A 60 3.62 14.17 0.93
N ARG A 61 3.76 13.63 -0.28
CA ARG A 61 3.61 12.18 -0.51
C ARG A 61 4.61 11.38 0.31
N ARG A 62 5.86 11.84 0.34
CA ARG A 62 6.91 11.17 1.11
C ARG A 62 6.67 11.25 2.60
N GLU A 63 6.24 12.40 3.09
CA GLU A 63 5.92 12.56 4.50
C GLU A 63 4.72 11.69 4.88
N PHE A 64 3.70 11.64 4.03
CA PHE A 64 2.57 10.73 4.20
C PHE A 64 3.00 9.27 4.26
N LEU A 65 3.83 8.81 3.32
CA LEU A 65 4.36 7.45 3.32
C LEU A 65 5.19 7.16 4.58
N ARG A 66 6.04 8.10 5.00
CA ARG A 66 6.85 7.99 6.22
C ARG A 66 6.00 7.85 7.48
N ILE A 67 4.95 8.67 7.62
CA ILE A 67 4.03 8.62 8.77
C ILE A 67 3.27 7.28 8.80
N ASN A 68 2.95 6.72 7.63
CA ASN A 68 2.29 5.41 7.51
C ASN A 68 3.27 4.22 7.55
N GLY A 69 4.52 4.43 7.98
CA GLY A 69 5.50 3.37 8.16
C GLY A 69 6.11 2.82 6.85
N VAL A 70 5.83 3.44 5.71
CA VAL A 70 6.45 3.10 4.43
C VAL A 70 7.74 3.88 4.28
N THR A 71 8.85 3.25 4.67
CA THR A 71 10.19 3.75 4.35
C THR A 71 10.52 3.41 2.91
N ALA A 72 10.47 4.42 2.04
CA ALA A 72 10.98 4.38 0.68
C ALA A 72 12.42 4.91 0.59
#